data_AF-A0A1J3D597-F1
#
_entry.id   AF-A0A1J3D597-F1
#
_cell.length_a   1.000
_cell.length_b   1.000
_cell.length_c   1.000
_cell.angle_alpha   90.00
_cell.angle_beta   90.00
_cell.angle_gamma   90.00
#
_symmetry.space_group_name_H-M   'P 1'
#
loop_
_entity.id
_entity.type
_entity.pdbx_description
1 polymer ?
#
loop_
_entity_poly.entity_id
_entity_poly.type
_entity_poly.pdbx_seq_one_letter_code
_entity_poly.pdbx_strand_id
1 'polypeptide(L)'
;SDVLACRRALRDAAIALRFEMQTVKSDKSRFTAKCTSVGCPWRIHCAKLPGVPNFTIRTINGSHTCGGISHLGHHQASVQWVAEAVKERLRENP
;
A
#
# COMPACT_ATOMS: atom_id res chain seq x y z
N SER A 1 3.68 -3.74 -14.40
CA SER A 1 3.77 -5.10 -13.83
C SER A 1 2.88 -5.20 -12.61
N ASP A 2 2.39 -6.39 -12.28
CA ASP A 2 1.47 -6.60 -11.15
C ASP A 2 2.10 -6.29 -9.78
N VAL A 3 3.43 -6.35 -9.67
CA VAL A 3 4.15 -5.86 -8.48
C VAL A 3 3.86 -4.38 -8.22
N LEU A 4 3.87 -3.57 -9.29
CA LEU A 4 3.62 -2.13 -9.20
C LEU A 4 2.14 -1.85 -8.92
N ALA A 5 1.23 -2.65 -9.47
CA ALA A 5 -0.20 -2.56 -9.17
C ALA A 5 -0.47 -2.88 -7.70
N CYS A 6 0.10 -3.97 -7.18
CA CYS A 6 -0.04 -4.34 -5.77
C CYS A 6 0.52 -3.26 -4.83
N ARG A 7 1.72 -2.73 -5.12
CA ARG A 7 2.30 -1.66 -4.30
C ARG A 7 1.48 -0.37 -4.34
N ARG A 8 0.93 -0.02 -5.51
CA ARG A 8 0.03 1.13 -5.67
C ARG A 8 -1.25 0.94 -4.85
N ALA A 9 -1.96 -0.18 -5.05
CA ALA A 9 -3.17 -0.48 -4.30
C ALA A 9 -2.97 -0.43 -2.77
N LEU A 10 -1.83 -0.93 -2.27
CA LEU A 10 -1.53 -0.85 -0.84
C LEU A 10 -1.16 0.56 -0.37
N ARG A 11 -0.53 1.36 -1.24
CA ARG A 11 -0.27 2.78 -0.99
C ARG A 11 -1.57 3.57 -0.89
N ASP A 12 -2.48 3.33 -1.83
CA ASP A 12 -3.78 4.01 -1.89
C ASP A 12 -4.64 3.62 -0.68
N ALA A 13 -4.64 2.34 -0.30
CA ALA A 13 -5.32 1.86 0.90
C ALA A 13 -4.76 2.50 2.19
N ALA A 14 -3.44 2.62 2.32
CA ALA A 14 -2.81 3.27 3.47
C ALA A 14 -3.27 4.73 3.62
N ILE A 15 -3.27 5.47 2.50
CA ILE A 15 -3.72 6.87 2.45
C ILE A 15 -5.20 6.99 2.77
N ALA A 16 -6.05 6.17 2.13
CA ALA A 16 -7.50 6.22 2.33
C ALA A 16 -7.92 5.85 3.75
N LEU A 17 -7.24 4.87 4.37
CA LEU A 17 -7.52 4.39 5.72
C LEU A 17 -6.70 5.12 6.81
N ARG A 18 -5.95 6.16 6.42
CA ARG A 18 -5.24 7.07 7.33
C ARG A 18 -4.27 6.36 8.28
N PHE A 19 -3.50 5.41 7.74
CA PHE A 19 -2.39 4.78 8.45
C PHE A 19 -1.13 4.79 7.60
N GLU A 20 0.02 4.75 8.25
CA GLU A 20 1.29 4.61 7.54
C GLU A 20 1.80 3.17 7.57
N MET A 21 2.38 2.75 6.45
CA MET A 21 3.04 1.47 6.31
C MET A 21 4.53 1.62 6.00
N GLN A 22 5.29 0.60 6.39
CA GLN A 22 6.68 0.42 6.01
C GLN A 22 6.84 -0.86 5.22
N THR A 23 7.72 -0.82 4.22
CA THR A 23 8.07 -2.01 3.44
C THR A 23 8.98 -2.90 4.28
N VAL A 24 8.54 -4.13 4.54
CA VAL A 24 9.37 -5.17 5.15
C VAL A 24 10.21 -5.88 4.10
N LYS A 25 9.60 -6.18 2.94
CA LYS A 25 10.30 -6.84 1.83
C LYS A 25 9.69 -6.46 0.49
N SER A 26 10.55 -6.31 -0.51
CA SER A 26 10.15 -5.93 -1.86
C SER A 26 11.15 -6.49 -2.86
N ASP A 27 10.74 -7.49 -3.63
CA ASP A 27 11.54 -8.05 -4.72
C ASP A 27 10.64 -8.38 -5.92
N LYS A 28 11.18 -9.08 -6.93
CA LYS A 28 10.45 -9.39 -8.16
C LYS A 28 9.29 -10.38 -7.97
N SER A 29 9.26 -11.12 -6.86
CA SER A 29 8.25 -12.18 -6.60
C SER A 29 7.38 -11.92 -5.37
N ARG A 30 7.73 -10.96 -4.50
CA ARG A 30 6.94 -10.64 -3.31
C ARG A 30 7.02 -9.17 -2.89
N PHE A 31 5.96 -8.76 -2.21
CA PHE A 31 5.88 -7.51 -1.47
C PHE A 31 5.28 -7.78 -0.08
N THR A 32 5.93 -7.28 0.95
CA THR A 32 5.47 -7.39 2.34
C THR A 32 5.55 -6.02 2.98
N ALA A 33 4.46 -5.61 3.62
CA ALA A 33 4.38 -4.36 4.37
C ALA A 33 3.73 -4.58 5.73
N LYS A 34 4.04 -3.69 6.67
CA LYS A 34 3.42 -3.63 8.00
C LYS A 34 3.14 -2.19 8.38
N CYS A 35 2.28 -1.96 9.37
CA CYS A 35 2.04 -0.63 9.89
C CYS A 35 3.32 -0.06 10.53
N THR A 36 3.51 1.25 10.49
CA THR A 36 4.64 1.93 11.13
C THR A 36 4.48 2.04 12.64
N SER A 37 3.24 2.09 13.15
CA SER A 37 2.96 2.19 14.58
C SER A 37 3.47 0.97 15.33
N VAL A 38 4.21 1.23 16.42
CA VAL A 38 4.79 0.19 17.28
C VAL A 38 3.68 -0.68 17.87
N GLY A 39 3.85 -2.00 17.81
CA GLY A 39 2.88 -2.97 18.34
C GLY A 39 1.61 -3.17 17.50
N CYS A 40 1.43 -2.43 16.40
CA CYS A 40 0.28 -2.61 15.52
C CYS A 40 0.37 -3.95 14.76
N PRO A 41 -0.66 -4.81 14.80
CA PRO A 41 -0.59 -6.14 14.20
C PRO A 41 -0.83 -6.13 12.69
N TRP A 42 -1.22 -4.99 12.11
CA TRP A 42 -1.51 -4.89 10.68
C TRP A 42 -0.28 -5.25 9.85
N ARG A 43 -0.46 -6.21 8.95
CA ARG A 43 0.59 -6.72 8.08
C ARG A 43 -0.01 -7.40 6.87
N ILE A 44 0.63 -7.22 5.72
CA ILE A 44 0.25 -7.88 4.49
C ILE A 44 1.45 -8.53 3.80
N HIS A 45 1.22 -9.69 3.21
CA HIS A 45 2.15 -10.38 2.34
C HIS A 45 1.50 -10.71 1.01
N CYS A 46 2.07 -10.18 -0.06
CA CYS A 46 1.67 -10.42 -1.43
C CYS A 46 2.79 -11.15 -2.16
N ALA A 47 2.44 -12.12 -2.98
CA ALA A 47 3.40 -12.88 -3.76
C ALA A 47 2.86 -13.19 -5.17
N LYS A 48 3.78 -13.28 -6.12
CA LYS A 48 3.51 -13.75 -7.47
C LYS A 48 3.01 -15.19 -7.40
N LEU A 49 2.03 -15.53 -8.22
CA LEU A 49 1.65 -16.91 -8.46
C LEU A 49 2.70 -17.57 -9.39
N PRO A 50 3.11 -18.83 -9.14
CA PRO A 50 3.94 -19.57 -10.08
C PRO A 50 3.25 -19.70 -11.43
N GLY A 51 3.98 -19.52 -12.53
CA GLY A 51 3.47 -19.73 -13.89
C GLY A 51 2.56 -18.64 -14.46
N VAL A 52 2.14 -17.65 -13.67
CA VAL A 52 1.30 -16.53 -14.17
C VAL A 52 1.88 -15.17 -13.76
N PRO A 53 1.61 -14.08 -14.50
CA PRO A 53 2.16 -12.76 -14.17
C PRO A 53 1.57 -12.16 -12.87
N ASN A 54 0.42 -12.65 -12.43
CA ASN A 54 -0.40 -12.08 -11.35
C ASN A 54 0.22 -12.19 -9.95
N PHE A 55 -0.02 -11.15 -9.16
CA PHE A 55 0.24 -11.14 -7.71
C PHE A 55 -1.04 -11.42 -6.95
N THR A 56 -0.91 -12.14 -5.83
CA THR A 56 -2.02 -12.43 -4.91
C THR A 56 -1.64 -12.00 -3.50
N ILE A 57 -2.66 -11.61 -2.73
CA ILE A 57 -2.51 -11.48 -1.28
C ILE A 57 -2.46 -12.91 -0.73
N ARG A 58 -1.33 -13.31 -0.17
CA ARG A 58 -1.14 -14.63 0.45
C ARG A 58 -1.56 -14.64 1.90
N THR A 59 -1.34 -13.52 2.59
CA THR A 59 -1.69 -13.37 3.99
C THR A 59 -1.98 -11.91 4.28
N ILE A 60 -3.05 -11.65 5.02
CA ILE A 60 -3.39 -10.34 5.53
C ILE A 60 -3.84 -10.45 6.98
N ASN A 61 -3.20 -9.68 7.85
CA ASN A 61 -3.80 -9.24 9.10
C ASN A 61 -4.28 -7.81 8.89
N GLY A 62 -5.59 -7.66 8.69
CA GLY A 62 -6.22 -6.36 8.42
C GLY A 62 -6.54 -5.56 9.67
N SER A 63 -6.31 -6.13 10.86
CA SER A 63 -6.63 -5.45 12.13
C SER A 63 -5.57 -4.41 12.46
N HIS A 64 -6.02 -3.25 12.92
CA HIS A 64 -5.18 -2.21 13.48
C HIS A 64 -5.46 -2.08 14.99
N THR A 65 -4.40 -1.83 15.76
CA THR A 65 -4.51 -1.33 17.14
C THR A 65 -3.97 0.09 17.27
N CYS A 66 -3.48 0.66 16.15
CA CYS A 66 -3.11 2.06 16.05
C CYS A 66 -4.35 2.91 15.74
N GLY A 67 -4.48 4.08 16.35
CA GLY A 67 -5.50 5.08 15.99
C GLY A 67 -5.27 5.79 14.64
N GLY A 68 -4.40 5.25 13.79
CA GLY A 68 -3.94 5.89 12.55
C GLY A 68 -2.85 6.95 12.78
N ILE A 69 -2.63 7.80 11.79
CA ILE A 69 -1.69 8.93 11.88
C ILE A 69 -2.30 10.13 12.64
N SER A 70 -1.49 10.87 13.39
CA SER A 70 -1.92 12.10 14.09
C SER A 70 -1.49 13.39 13.40
N HIS A 71 -0.54 13.33 12.47
CA HIS A 71 -0.04 14.48 11.73
C HIS A 71 -0.80 14.71 10.41
N LEU A 72 -0.60 15.89 9.81
CA LEU A 72 -1.24 16.30 8.55
C LEU A 72 -0.56 15.72 7.31
N GLY A 73 0.70 15.29 7.42
CA GLY A 73 1.42 14.63 6.32
C GLY A 73 1.03 13.15 6.15
N HIS A 74 1.54 12.51 5.11
CA HIS A 74 1.38 11.07 4.91
C HIS A 74 2.60 10.50 4.16
N HIS A 75 3.36 9.58 4.77
CA HIS A 75 4.60 9.04 4.20
C HIS A 75 4.38 8.34 2.84
N GLN A 76 3.21 7.73 2.65
CA GLN A 76 2.85 7.14 1.36
C GLN A 76 2.42 8.14 0.27
N ALA A 77 2.07 9.39 0.60
CA ALA A 77 1.59 10.39 -0.35
C ALA A 77 2.75 11.24 -0.91
N SER A 78 3.60 10.63 -1.74
CA SER A 78 4.69 11.35 -2.40
C SER A 78 4.18 12.37 -3.44
N VAL A 79 5.02 13.33 -3.84
CA VAL A 79 4.68 14.30 -4.90
C VAL A 79 4.23 13.59 -6.19
N GLN A 80 4.93 12.53 -6.58
CA GLN A 80 4.55 11.72 -7.74
C GLN A 80 3.18 11.05 -7.57
N TRP A 81 2.86 10.57 -6.36
CA TRP A 81 1.56 9.99 -6.08
C TRP A 81 0.45 11.05 -6.19
N VAL A 82 0.65 12.24 -5.63
CA VAL A 82 -0.30 13.35 -5.72
C VAL A 82 -0.54 13.73 -7.18
N ALA A 83 0.52 13.86 -7.98
CA ALA A 83 0.41 14.20 -9.39
C ALA A 83 -0.41 13.17 -10.19
N GLU A 84 -0.17 11.87 -9.98
CA GLU A 84 -0.96 10.82 -10.64
C GLU A 84 -2.42 10.80 -10.15
N ALA A 85 -2.66 10.96 -8.84
CA ALA A 85 -4.01 11.00 -8.30
C ALA A 85 -4.83 12.19 -8.84
N VAL A 86 -4.22 13.38 -8.97
CA VAL A 86 -4.86 14.56 -9.57
C VAL A 86 -5.14 14.32 -11.05
N LYS A 87 -4.18 13.78 -11.79
CA LYS A 87 -4.33 13.44 -13.20
C LYS A 87 -5.44 12.42 -13.45
N GLU A 88 -5.60 11.42 -12.59
CA GLU A 88 -6.71 10.47 -12.65
C GLU A 88 -8.05 11.15 -12.41
N ARG A 89 -8.15 12.01 -11.38
CA ARG A 89 -9.38 12.79 -11.10
C ARG A 89 -9.80 13.69 -12.26
N LEU A 90 -8.85 14.35 -12.93
CA LEU A 90 -9.13 15.20 -14.10
C LEU A 90 -9.64 14.38 -15.30
N ARG A 91 -9.28 13.10 -15.41
CA ARG A 91 -9.77 12.22 -16.49
C ARG A 91 -11.18 11.72 -16.21
N GLU A 92 -11.51 11.47 -14.94
CA GLU A 92 -12.84 11.03 -14.52
C GLU A 92 -13.87 12.17 -14.56
N ASN A 93 -13.40 13.41 -14.47
CA ASN A 93 -14.21 14.62 -14.54
C ASN A 93 -13.61 15.62 -15.55
N PRO A 94 -13.83 15.39 -16.87
CA PRO A 94 -13.22 16.20 -17.94
C PRO A 94 -13.68 17.66 -17.96
#